data_AF-A0AAN0JER8-F1
#
_entry.id   AF-A0AAN0JER8-F1
#
_cell.length_a   1.000
_cell.length_b   1.000
_cell.length_c   1.000
_cell.angle_alpha   90.00
_cell.angle_beta   90.00
_cell.angle_gamma   90.00
#
_symmetry.space_group_name_H-M   'P 1'
#
loop_
_entity.id
_entity.type
_entity.pdbx_description
1 polymer ?
#
loop_
_entity_poly.entity_id
_entity_poly.type
_entity_poly.pdbx_seq_one_letter_code
_entity_poly.pdbx_strand_id
1 'polypeptide(L)'
;MATQHKETNPFNAFLSFTPTIKELTEHVNVSTNWYTLGTMLDLDQKRLQDINGKAEPSTHKMIEMFNLWLTTTPTASRRQVLEALRVSVVGEITLADEYEKHLKKLHETTYVPASTKAVSILKSNIESLNKVLVSPVQVSQLLYSKRCISEATLDEMETINQRRSLDDKKMILLTAMQETVSSDYRKLKDITTVLSDVEETRDIANQMIAKYEEKIPQVDDSTIVQPQELAGSNEDHASDILKNNYSALSQSITEPVCMARLLHEEVISDEALSCVMSTRGSVSDSRAVLLKAVRDAVHSNYKHLELFVTVLRKFSETAHIGHTIFEEYRKRFKYHDDDSEKGEVYFAKQKSMHTCSSFDHQETDKHGDHKILFPRNMKNKFEDMRMKFGSTFFKVRRIFTKMKSVVNVDEVKELIIIWFPDLRSQLPDKKTIEEVLNVLKRKCNIFNIRPLENLAFEFNVEDAKPVIKSYKEEAKDFCKSVSVSLCLGEELQAVATPSRLLCETIVFVFNWDPDEYTLQDINDMFFELEPLNKCRIQIDNVGPSQSVVVNCYCPAEFTGSLILTILGKTDTLQRKGLKEFMVGNCTIWHTTQVLSESTEGADFLVQINDLKAALKAKDEWIMGKRYLCISLI
;
A
#
# COMPACT_ATOMS: atom_id res chain seq x y z
N MET A 1 0.56 29.72 -14.58
CA MET A 1 -0.59 30.38 -15.24
C MET A 1 -1.76 29.41 -15.16
N ALA A 2 -2.76 29.76 -14.37
CA ALA A 2 -3.92 28.91 -14.08
C ALA A 2 -4.86 28.88 -15.29
N THR A 3 -5.06 27.70 -15.87
CA THR A 3 -6.19 27.43 -16.77
C THR A 3 -7.44 27.27 -15.92
N GLN A 4 -8.23 28.35 -15.81
CA GLN A 4 -9.61 28.28 -15.34
C GLN A 4 -10.40 27.38 -16.29
N HIS A 5 -10.69 26.15 -15.87
CA HIS A 5 -11.68 25.31 -16.51
C HIS A 5 -13.06 25.92 -16.26
N LYS A 6 -13.77 26.24 -17.34
CA LYS A 6 -15.16 26.69 -17.31
C LYS A 6 -16.03 25.54 -16.80
N GLU A 7 -16.40 25.57 -15.53
CA GLU A 7 -17.61 24.93 -15.04
C GLU A 7 -18.76 25.26 -15.99
N THR A 8 -19.49 24.26 -16.48
CA THR A 8 -20.74 24.52 -17.20
C THR A 8 -21.74 25.05 -16.18
N ASN A 9 -21.80 26.38 -16.04
CA ASN A 9 -22.69 27.07 -15.11
C ASN A 9 -24.10 26.43 -15.15
N PRO A 10 -24.68 25.94 -14.03
CA PRO A 10 -26.00 25.31 -13.98
C PRO A 10 -27.10 26.15 -14.64
N PHE A 11 -26.96 27.48 -14.58
CA PHE A 11 -27.83 28.42 -15.27
C PHE A 11 -27.69 28.32 -16.79
N ASN A 12 -26.48 28.13 -17.34
CA ASN A 12 -26.27 27.94 -18.76
C ASN A 12 -26.92 26.66 -19.29
N ALA A 13 -26.91 25.57 -18.51
CA ALA A 13 -27.63 24.34 -18.86
C ALA A 13 -29.15 24.57 -18.82
N PHE A 14 -29.65 25.31 -17.83
CA PHE A 14 -31.06 25.72 -17.75
C PHE A 14 -31.52 26.54 -18.97
N LEU A 15 -30.66 27.41 -19.49
CA LEU A 15 -30.93 28.18 -20.71
C LEU A 15 -31.06 27.31 -21.97
N SER A 16 -30.52 26.08 -21.96
CA SER A 16 -30.64 25.16 -23.10
C SER A 16 -32.01 24.46 -23.18
N PHE A 17 -32.84 24.55 -22.13
CA PHE A 17 -34.19 23.97 -22.15
C PHE A 17 -35.17 24.79 -22.99
N THR A 18 -36.12 24.11 -23.62
CA THR A 18 -37.20 24.71 -24.40
C THR A 18 -38.18 25.47 -23.49
N PRO A 19 -38.44 26.76 -23.76
CA PRO A 19 -39.43 27.53 -23.01
C PRO A 19 -40.85 27.08 -23.37
N THR A 20 -41.80 27.31 -22.47
CA THR A 20 -43.22 27.08 -22.78
C THR A 20 -43.82 28.28 -23.52
N ILE A 21 -44.86 28.07 -24.32
CA ILE A 21 -45.57 29.18 -24.97
C ILE A 21 -46.07 30.20 -23.93
N LYS A 22 -46.57 29.72 -22.77
CA LYS A 22 -47.04 30.56 -21.67
C LYS A 22 -45.92 31.47 -21.15
N GLU A 23 -44.75 30.90 -20.87
CA GLU A 23 -43.57 31.65 -20.43
C GLU A 23 -43.19 32.75 -21.42
N LEU A 24 -43.13 32.44 -22.71
CA LEU A 24 -42.80 33.41 -23.76
C LEU A 24 -43.84 34.53 -23.84
N THR A 25 -45.13 34.20 -23.79
CA THR A 25 -46.20 35.19 -23.90
C THR A 25 -46.33 36.10 -22.68
N GLU A 26 -45.93 35.62 -21.49
CA GLU A 26 -45.99 36.38 -20.24
C GLU A 26 -44.76 37.28 -20.03
N HIS A 27 -43.59 36.87 -20.53
CA HIS A 27 -42.31 37.52 -20.22
C HIS A 27 -41.55 38.08 -21.43
N VAL A 28 -41.97 37.77 -22.67
CA VAL A 28 -41.33 38.26 -23.90
C VAL A 28 -42.38 38.93 -24.79
N ASN A 29 -42.68 40.20 -24.52
CA ASN A 29 -43.60 40.98 -25.34
C ASN A 29 -42.86 41.71 -26.48
N VAL A 30 -42.81 41.08 -27.64
CA VAL A 30 -42.26 41.65 -28.89
C VAL A 30 -43.35 41.95 -29.91
N SER A 31 -44.56 42.31 -29.47
CA SER A 31 -45.70 42.53 -30.37
C SER A 31 -45.44 43.54 -31.50
N THR A 32 -44.51 44.48 -31.32
CA THR A 32 -44.07 45.43 -32.35
C THR A 32 -42.97 44.89 -33.28
N ASN A 33 -42.20 43.90 -32.83
CA ASN A 33 -40.97 43.40 -33.47
C ASN A 33 -41.00 41.88 -33.75
N TRP A 34 -42.16 41.24 -33.65
CA TRP A 34 -42.32 39.78 -33.72
C TRP A 34 -41.81 39.18 -35.03
N TYR A 35 -41.96 39.90 -36.15
CA TYR A 35 -41.49 39.46 -37.46
C TYR A 35 -39.95 39.42 -37.50
N THR A 36 -39.31 40.48 -37.03
CA THR A 36 -37.83 40.57 -36.92
C THR A 36 -37.28 39.52 -35.96
N LEU A 37 -37.92 39.32 -34.80
CA LEU A 37 -37.52 38.25 -33.87
C LEU A 37 -37.67 36.87 -34.51
N GLY A 38 -38.79 36.62 -35.21
CA GLY A 38 -39.02 35.37 -35.93
C GLY A 38 -37.93 35.07 -36.95
N THR A 39 -37.48 36.09 -37.70
CA THR A 39 -36.34 35.96 -38.62
C THR A 39 -35.03 35.64 -37.89
N MET A 40 -34.76 36.25 -36.72
CA MET A 40 -33.56 35.96 -35.93
C MET A 40 -33.57 34.58 -35.25
N LEU A 41 -34.77 34.02 -35.03
CA LEU A 41 -34.97 32.65 -34.57
C LEU A 41 -34.90 31.62 -35.73
N ASP A 42 -34.51 32.05 -36.93
CA ASP A 42 -34.32 31.23 -38.12
C ASP A 42 -35.59 30.49 -38.58
N LEU A 43 -36.75 31.12 -38.41
CA LEU A 43 -38.02 30.61 -38.92
C LEU A 43 -38.12 30.75 -40.45
N ASP A 44 -38.82 29.80 -41.07
CA ASP A 44 -39.10 29.83 -42.52
C ASP A 44 -39.82 31.13 -42.92
N GLN A 45 -39.22 31.85 -43.87
CA GLN A 45 -39.65 33.18 -44.28
C GLN A 45 -41.04 33.18 -44.93
N LYS A 46 -41.40 32.10 -45.63
CA LYS A 46 -42.72 31.98 -46.27
C LYS A 46 -43.81 31.83 -45.21
N ARG A 47 -43.57 31.00 -44.19
CA ARG A 47 -44.49 30.82 -43.06
C ARG A 47 -44.63 32.07 -42.19
N LEU A 48 -43.54 32.83 -42.00
CA LEU A 48 -43.60 34.15 -41.35
C LEU A 48 -44.42 35.16 -42.16
N GLN A 49 -44.31 35.16 -43.49
CA GLN A 49 -45.13 36.01 -44.37
C GLN A 49 -46.61 35.64 -44.30
N ASP A 50 -46.93 34.33 -44.22
CA ASP A 50 -48.31 33.86 -44.06
C ASP A 50 -48.94 34.38 -42.75
N ILE A 51 -48.20 34.39 -41.63
CA ILE A 51 -48.64 35.00 -40.36
C ILE A 51 -48.82 36.51 -40.52
N ASN A 52 -47.90 37.18 -41.23
CA ASN A 52 -47.97 38.62 -41.42
C ASN A 52 -49.19 39.05 -42.25
N GLY A 53 -49.59 38.24 -43.23
CA GLY A 53 -50.74 38.48 -44.11
C GLY A 53 -52.12 38.36 -43.43
N LYS A 54 -52.19 37.81 -42.21
CA LYS A 54 -53.45 37.70 -41.45
C LYS A 54 -53.92 39.06 -40.94
N ALA A 55 -55.23 39.31 -40.99
CA ALA A 55 -55.86 40.52 -40.43
C ALA A 55 -56.07 40.41 -38.91
N GLU A 56 -55.02 40.02 -38.18
CA GLU A 56 -55.04 39.81 -36.73
C GLU A 56 -54.21 40.86 -35.98
N PRO A 57 -54.54 41.14 -34.70
CA PRO A 57 -53.72 42.00 -33.87
C PRO A 57 -52.29 41.48 -33.75
N SER A 58 -51.29 42.38 -33.66
CA SER A 58 -49.88 41.98 -33.59
C SER A 58 -49.56 41.04 -32.42
N THR A 59 -50.32 41.11 -31.33
CA THR A 59 -50.23 40.18 -30.20
C THR A 59 -50.57 38.74 -30.60
N HIS A 60 -51.58 38.54 -31.46
CA HIS A 60 -51.94 37.20 -31.97
C HIS A 60 -50.87 36.68 -32.92
N LYS A 61 -50.35 37.53 -33.80
CA LYS A 61 -49.24 37.19 -34.71
C LYS A 61 -47.96 36.79 -33.97
N MET A 62 -47.64 37.46 -32.86
CA MET A 62 -46.54 37.09 -31.97
C MET A 62 -46.74 35.69 -31.36
N ILE A 63 -47.94 35.38 -30.87
CA ILE A 63 -48.27 34.07 -30.32
C ILE A 63 -48.15 32.98 -31.40
N GLU A 64 -48.67 33.24 -32.60
CA GLU A 64 -48.53 32.32 -33.73
C GLU A 64 -47.07 32.11 -34.13
N MET A 65 -46.24 33.16 -34.10
CA MET A 65 -44.80 33.06 -34.38
C MET A 65 -44.09 32.18 -33.34
N PHE A 66 -44.35 32.37 -32.04
CA PHE A 66 -43.74 31.52 -31.02
C PHE A 66 -44.22 30.07 -31.11
N ASN A 67 -45.50 29.83 -31.38
CA ASN A 67 -46.01 28.48 -31.61
C ASN A 67 -45.40 27.83 -32.86
N LEU A 68 -45.21 28.60 -33.94
CA LEU A 68 -44.50 28.14 -35.12
C LEU A 68 -43.07 27.73 -34.74
N TRP A 69 -42.33 28.59 -34.05
CA TRP A 69 -40.95 28.31 -33.62
C TRP A 69 -40.84 27.07 -32.75
N LEU A 70 -41.68 26.93 -31.72
CA LEU A 70 -41.68 25.78 -30.83
C LEU A 70 -42.05 24.46 -31.53
N THR A 71 -42.88 24.51 -32.58
CA THR A 71 -43.31 23.30 -33.31
C THR A 71 -42.36 22.92 -34.44
N THR A 72 -41.60 23.85 -35.01
CA THR A 72 -40.71 23.59 -36.16
C THR A 72 -39.24 23.50 -35.80
N THR A 73 -38.85 23.84 -34.58
CA THR A 73 -37.44 23.93 -34.16
C THR A 73 -37.16 22.95 -33.02
N PRO A 74 -36.65 21.73 -33.33
CA PRO A 74 -36.34 20.72 -32.30
C PRO A 74 -35.29 21.16 -31.28
N THR A 75 -34.46 22.16 -31.63
CA THR A 75 -33.41 22.72 -30.77
C THR A 75 -33.84 23.99 -30.03
N ALA A 76 -35.13 24.36 -30.07
CA ALA A 76 -35.66 25.56 -29.45
C ALA A 76 -35.25 25.66 -27.96
N SER A 77 -34.63 26.78 -27.58
CA SER A 77 -34.09 26.99 -26.25
C SER A 77 -34.25 28.43 -25.77
N ARG A 78 -34.33 28.63 -24.45
CA ARG A 78 -34.33 29.97 -23.82
C ARG A 78 -33.12 30.80 -24.22
N ARG A 79 -31.98 30.15 -24.43
CA ARG A 79 -30.75 30.77 -24.92
C ARG A 79 -30.94 31.45 -26.27
N GLN A 80 -31.54 30.75 -27.24
CA GLN A 80 -31.78 31.32 -28.57
C GLN A 80 -32.69 32.55 -28.50
N VAL A 81 -33.71 32.54 -27.63
CA VAL A 81 -34.58 33.71 -27.43
C VAL A 81 -33.79 34.89 -26.85
N LEU A 82 -32.98 34.66 -25.81
CA LEU A 82 -32.13 35.71 -25.22
C LEU A 82 -31.12 36.27 -26.22
N GLU A 83 -30.46 35.41 -27.00
CA GLU A 83 -29.49 35.82 -28.02
C GLU A 83 -30.17 36.62 -29.14
N ALA A 84 -31.35 36.18 -29.60
CA ALA A 84 -32.11 36.86 -30.64
C ALA A 84 -32.63 38.23 -30.18
N LEU A 85 -33.11 38.37 -28.94
CA LEU A 85 -33.54 39.65 -28.38
C LEU A 85 -32.39 40.66 -28.23
N ARG A 86 -31.16 40.17 -28.02
CA ARG A 86 -29.94 41.00 -27.88
C ARG A 86 -29.39 41.49 -29.22
N VAL A 87 -29.85 40.96 -30.34
CA VAL A 87 -29.42 41.43 -31.67
C VAL A 87 -29.88 42.88 -31.84
N SER A 88 -28.93 43.76 -32.21
CA SER A 88 -29.16 45.21 -32.32
C SER A 88 -30.30 45.58 -33.28
N VAL A 89 -30.58 44.73 -34.28
CA VAL A 89 -31.67 44.90 -35.25
C VAL A 89 -33.05 44.64 -34.64
N VAL A 90 -33.14 43.85 -33.58
CA VAL A 90 -34.39 43.63 -32.82
C VAL A 90 -34.62 44.80 -31.85
N GLY A 91 -33.56 45.38 -31.29
CA GLY A 91 -33.61 46.61 -30.48
C GLY A 91 -34.14 46.42 -29.04
N GLU A 92 -34.33 45.19 -28.60
CA GLU A 92 -35.02 44.80 -27.36
C GLU A 92 -34.03 44.43 -26.23
N ILE A 93 -32.92 45.18 -26.09
CA ILE A 93 -31.88 44.88 -25.09
C ILE A 93 -32.45 44.91 -23.67
N THR A 94 -33.27 45.91 -23.35
CA THR A 94 -33.92 46.04 -22.03
C THR A 94 -34.84 44.85 -21.73
N LEU A 95 -35.62 44.39 -22.72
CA LEU A 95 -36.50 43.22 -22.58
C LEU A 95 -35.69 41.92 -22.41
N ALA A 96 -34.55 41.80 -23.11
CA ALA A 96 -33.65 40.66 -22.92
C ALA A 96 -33.10 40.59 -21.49
N ASP A 97 -32.74 41.74 -20.90
CA ASP A 97 -32.26 41.83 -19.52
C ASP A 97 -33.37 41.51 -18.49
N GLU A 98 -34.60 41.97 -18.73
CA GLU A 98 -35.76 41.62 -17.91
C GLU A 98 -36.10 40.13 -17.99
N TYR A 99 -36.07 39.54 -19.19
CA TYR A 99 -36.31 38.12 -19.38
C TYR A 99 -35.18 37.29 -18.75
N GLU A 100 -33.91 37.66 -18.90
CA GLU A 100 -32.80 36.97 -18.21
C GLU A 100 -32.95 37.04 -16.69
N LYS A 101 -33.37 38.19 -16.14
CA LYS A 101 -33.62 38.34 -14.70
C LYS A 101 -34.77 37.44 -14.22
N HIS A 102 -35.84 37.33 -15.01
CA HIS A 102 -36.92 36.38 -14.74
C HIS A 102 -36.39 34.93 -14.76
N LEU A 103 -35.63 34.57 -15.79
CA LEU A 103 -35.04 33.23 -15.92
C LEU A 103 -34.09 32.89 -14.77
N LYS A 104 -33.30 33.85 -14.28
CA LYS A 104 -32.46 33.68 -13.08
C LYS A 104 -33.32 33.38 -11.86
N LYS A 105 -34.39 34.15 -11.62
CA LYS A 105 -35.33 33.92 -10.52
C LYS A 105 -36.04 32.57 -10.63
N LEU A 106 -36.49 32.20 -11.84
CA LEU A 106 -37.15 30.93 -12.11
C LEU A 106 -36.20 29.76 -11.85
N HIS A 107 -34.96 29.86 -12.33
CA HIS A 107 -33.91 28.90 -12.08
C HIS A 107 -33.66 28.73 -10.57
N GLU A 108 -33.48 29.84 -9.83
CA GLU A 108 -33.29 29.80 -8.37
C GLU A 108 -34.45 29.11 -7.64
N THR A 109 -35.70 29.31 -8.08
CA THR A 109 -36.88 28.66 -7.45
C THR A 109 -37.07 27.19 -7.81
N THR A 110 -36.52 26.71 -8.93
CA THR A 110 -36.74 25.35 -9.45
C THR A 110 -35.51 24.46 -9.35
N TYR A 111 -34.33 25.06 -9.20
CA TYR A 111 -33.07 24.36 -9.10
C TYR A 111 -32.91 23.74 -7.71
N VAL A 112 -32.78 22.43 -7.67
CA VAL A 112 -32.34 21.70 -6.48
C VAL A 112 -30.84 21.39 -6.65
N PRO A 113 -29.97 21.91 -5.77
CA PRO A 113 -28.54 21.64 -5.84
C PRO A 113 -28.22 20.14 -5.78
N ALA A 114 -27.11 19.75 -6.42
CA ALA A 114 -26.62 18.37 -6.39
C ALA A 114 -26.39 17.86 -4.96
N SER A 115 -25.91 18.73 -4.07
CA SER A 115 -25.76 18.44 -2.64
C SER A 115 -27.08 18.11 -1.95
N THR A 116 -28.13 18.90 -2.17
CA THR A 116 -29.47 18.63 -1.63
C THR A 116 -30.05 17.32 -2.16
N LYS A 117 -29.84 17.02 -3.45
CA LYS A 117 -30.25 15.74 -4.05
C LYS A 117 -29.53 14.55 -3.42
N ALA A 118 -28.22 14.62 -3.25
CA ALA A 118 -27.41 13.55 -2.66
C ALA A 118 -27.84 13.27 -1.21
N VAL A 119 -27.97 14.32 -0.39
CA VAL A 119 -28.46 14.20 1.00
C VAL A 119 -29.85 13.58 1.02
N SER A 120 -30.75 13.97 0.12
CA SER A 120 -32.09 13.38 0.02
C SER A 120 -32.05 11.89 -0.36
N ILE A 121 -31.15 11.48 -1.26
CA ILE A 121 -31.00 10.08 -1.65
C ILE A 121 -30.57 9.26 -0.43
N LEU A 122 -29.49 9.65 0.26
CA LEU A 122 -29.02 8.93 1.44
C LEU A 122 -30.08 8.89 2.55
N LYS A 123 -30.70 10.04 2.85
CA LYS A 123 -31.72 10.14 3.89
C LYS A 123 -32.92 9.22 3.64
N SER A 124 -33.35 9.09 2.38
CA SER A 124 -34.48 8.21 2.02
C SER A 124 -34.19 6.70 2.19
N ASN A 125 -32.91 6.31 2.29
CA ASN A 125 -32.51 4.91 2.42
C ASN A 125 -31.93 4.57 3.81
N ILE A 126 -31.78 5.55 4.71
CA ILE A 126 -31.07 5.37 5.98
C ILE A 126 -31.73 4.33 6.90
N GLU A 127 -33.06 4.27 6.91
CA GLU A 127 -33.80 3.31 7.74
C GLU A 127 -33.61 1.87 7.22
N SER A 128 -33.64 1.69 5.90
CA SER A 128 -33.37 0.41 5.26
C SER A 128 -31.93 -0.03 5.51
N LEU A 129 -30.96 0.89 5.39
CA LEU A 129 -29.56 0.62 5.73
C LEU A 129 -29.40 0.22 7.19
N ASN A 130 -30.05 0.91 8.12
CA ASN A 130 -29.99 0.58 9.54
C ASN A 130 -30.48 -0.86 9.83
N LYS A 131 -31.51 -1.32 9.10
CA LYS A 131 -32.04 -2.69 9.25
C LYS A 131 -31.07 -3.75 8.74
N VAL A 132 -30.43 -3.53 7.60
CA VAL A 132 -29.59 -4.54 6.95
C VAL A 132 -28.11 -4.50 7.34
N LEU A 133 -27.63 -3.40 7.94
CA LEU A 133 -26.23 -3.25 8.33
C LEU A 133 -25.89 -4.19 9.49
N VAL A 134 -25.35 -5.38 9.19
CA VAL A 134 -25.00 -6.39 10.21
C VAL A 134 -23.64 -6.10 10.85
N SER A 135 -22.65 -5.68 10.05
CA SER A 135 -21.27 -5.44 10.51
C SER A 135 -20.85 -3.97 10.32
N PRO A 136 -21.23 -3.05 11.24
CA PRO A 136 -20.85 -1.65 11.15
C PRO A 136 -19.33 -1.45 11.23
N VAL A 137 -18.62 -2.31 11.98
CA VAL A 137 -17.15 -2.28 12.07
C VAL A 137 -16.54 -2.51 10.68
N GLN A 138 -16.90 -3.60 10.00
CA GLN A 138 -16.37 -3.89 8.66
C GLN A 138 -16.65 -2.76 7.67
N VAL A 139 -17.90 -2.28 7.60
CA VAL A 139 -18.27 -1.18 6.70
C VAL A 139 -17.47 0.08 7.02
N SER A 140 -17.26 0.41 8.30
CA SER A 140 -16.46 1.57 8.69
C SER A 140 -15.00 1.47 8.22
N GLN A 141 -14.39 0.28 8.29
CA GLN A 141 -13.02 0.04 7.82
C GLN A 141 -12.89 0.25 6.30
N LEU A 142 -13.90 -0.15 5.53
CA LEU A 142 -13.96 0.07 4.08
C LEU A 142 -14.17 1.55 3.72
N LEU A 143 -15.05 2.24 4.45
CA LEU A 143 -15.28 3.68 4.25
C LEU A 143 -14.06 4.52 4.62
N TYR A 144 -13.30 4.08 5.63
CA TYR A 144 -12.10 4.76 6.05
C TYR A 144 -11.06 4.82 4.93
N SER A 145 -10.83 3.71 4.20
CA SER A 145 -9.89 3.70 3.07
C SER A 145 -10.33 4.61 1.91
N LYS A 146 -11.64 4.85 1.76
CA LYS A 146 -12.20 5.80 0.78
C LYS A 146 -12.29 7.25 1.28
N ARG A 147 -11.80 7.53 2.49
CA ARG A 147 -11.90 8.85 3.16
C ARG A 147 -13.36 9.32 3.31
N CYS A 148 -14.27 8.38 3.54
CA CYS A 148 -15.70 8.65 3.74
C CYS A 148 -16.06 8.82 5.22
N ILE A 149 -15.18 8.45 6.14
CA ILE A 149 -15.32 8.69 7.58
C ILE A 149 -13.99 9.17 8.17
N SER A 150 -14.09 9.80 9.33
CA SER A 150 -12.91 10.22 10.11
C SER A 150 -12.25 9.05 10.84
N GLU A 151 -11.01 9.23 11.25
CA GLU A 151 -10.30 8.26 12.09
C GLU A 151 -10.96 8.11 13.47
N ALA A 152 -11.41 9.22 14.07
CA ALA A 152 -12.14 9.19 15.34
C ALA A 152 -13.43 8.33 15.24
N THR A 153 -14.16 8.43 14.13
CA THR A 153 -15.32 7.58 13.87
C THR A 153 -14.91 6.10 13.79
N LEU A 154 -13.77 5.79 13.19
CA LEU A 154 -13.28 4.42 13.11
C LEU A 154 -12.81 3.88 14.47
N ASP A 155 -12.10 4.69 15.27
CA ASP A 155 -11.71 4.35 16.65
C ASP A 155 -12.92 3.95 17.49
N GLU A 156 -14.00 4.71 17.35
CA GLU A 156 -15.28 4.47 18.00
C GLU A 156 -15.93 3.12 17.62
N MET A 157 -15.63 2.60 16.43
CA MET A 157 -16.11 1.31 15.94
C MET A 157 -15.21 0.14 16.37
N GLU A 158 -13.89 0.32 16.27
CA GLU A 158 -12.89 -0.72 16.51
C GLU A 158 -12.56 -0.92 17.99
N THR A 159 -12.87 0.06 18.84
CA THR A 159 -12.72 -0.09 20.29
C THR A 159 -13.70 -1.15 20.81
N ILE A 160 -13.17 -2.17 21.50
CA ILE A 160 -13.98 -3.13 22.23
C ILE A 160 -14.46 -2.47 23.52
N ASN A 161 -15.48 -1.64 23.42
CA ASN A 161 -16.19 -1.15 24.59
C ASN A 161 -17.49 -1.94 24.72
N GLN A 162 -17.58 -2.81 25.73
CA GLN A 162 -18.82 -3.55 26.05
C GLN A 162 -20.01 -2.62 26.32
N ARG A 163 -19.78 -1.31 26.51
CA ARG A 163 -20.82 -0.31 26.72
C ARG A 163 -21.60 0.07 25.47
N ARG A 164 -21.09 -0.16 24.26
CA ARG A 164 -21.76 0.24 23.01
C ARG A 164 -22.48 -0.94 22.39
N SER A 165 -23.79 -0.81 22.25
CA SER A 165 -24.61 -1.79 21.54
C SER A 165 -24.33 -1.78 20.04
N LEU A 166 -24.77 -2.83 19.34
CA LEU A 166 -24.73 -2.86 17.88
C LEU A 166 -25.49 -1.66 17.28
N ASP A 167 -26.63 -1.31 17.85
CA ASP A 167 -27.46 -0.20 17.39
C ASP A 167 -26.77 1.16 17.56
N ASP A 168 -26.01 1.35 18.65
CA ASP A 168 -25.19 2.55 18.85
C ASP A 168 -24.14 2.67 17.73
N LYS A 169 -23.45 1.57 17.40
CA LYS A 169 -22.45 1.54 16.32
C LYS A 169 -23.09 1.85 14.96
N LYS A 170 -24.27 1.31 14.67
CA LYS A 170 -25.00 1.64 13.43
C LYS A 170 -25.34 3.13 13.38
N MET A 171 -25.89 3.67 14.47
CA MET A 171 -26.29 5.08 14.57
C MET A 171 -25.10 6.02 14.33
N ILE A 172 -23.96 5.77 14.97
CA ILE A 172 -22.74 6.56 14.80
C ILE A 172 -22.27 6.51 13.34
N LEU A 173 -22.21 5.32 12.73
CA LEU A 173 -21.73 5.16 11.36
C LEU A 173 -22.63 5.87 10.35
N LEU A 174 -23.94 5.69 10.48
CA LEU A 174 -24.93 6.30 9.59
C LEU A 174 -24.95 7.83 9.74
N THR A 175 -24.75 8.35 10.96
CA THR A 175 -24.59 9.79 11.19
C THR A 175 -23.34 10.32 10.51
N ALA A 176 -22.20 9.64 10.68
CA ALA A 176 -20.95 10.03 10.01
C ALA A 176 -21.08 10.03 8.48
N MET A 177 -21.77 9.04 7.89
CA MET A 177 -22.07 9.04 6.45
C MET A 177 -22.90 10.25 6.03
N GLN A 178 -23.92 10.62 6.82
CA GLN A 178 -24.77 11.77 6.54
C GLN A 178 -23.99 13.09 6.61
N GLU A 179 -23.13 13.25 7.61
CA GLU A 179 -22.25 14.40 7.77
C GLU A 179 -21.28 14.50 6.59
N THR A 180 -20.64 13.39 6.21
CA THR A 180 -19.73 13.34 5.05
C THR A 180 -20.44 13.76 3.77
N VAL A 181 -21.62 13.20 3.44
CA VAL A 181 -22.38 13.57 2.22
C VAL A 181 -22.88 15.01 2.26
N SER A 182 -23.19 15.54 3.46
CA SER A 182 -23.58 16.93 3.62
C SER A 182 -22.42 17.89 3.37
N SER A 183 -21.20 17.49 3.74
CA SER A 183 -19.97 18.27 3.52
C SER A 183 -19.45 18.17 2.07
N ASP A 184 -19.46 16.96 1.49
CA ASP A 184 -19.06 16.67 0.12
C ASP A 184 -20.02 15.64 -0.49
N TYR A 185 -20.93 16.13 -1.32
CA TYR A 185 -21.96 15.30 -1.93
C TYR A 185 -21.39 14.22 -2.87
N ARG A 186 -20.16 14.41 -3.38
CA ARG A 186 -19.51 13.45 -4.28
C ARG A 186 -19.15 12.16 -3.54
N LYS A 187 -18.93 12.24 -2.22
CA LYS A 187 -18.69 11.09 -1.35
C LYS A 187 -19.85 10.11 -1.27
N LEU A 188 -21.06 10.52 -1.67
CA LEU A 188 -22.17 9.57 -1.78
C LEU A 188 -21.85 8.44 -2.77
N LYS A 189 -21.15 8.74 -3.87
CA LYS A 189 -20.72 7.73 -4.85
C LYS A 189 -19.76 6.72 -4.19
N ASP A 190 -18.71 7.20 -3.53
CA ASP A 190 -17.76 6.36 -2.80
C ASP A 190 -18.44 5.50 -1.73
N ILE A 191 -19.35 6.09 -0.95
CA ILE A 191 -20.13 5.38 0.09
C ILE A 191 -20.98 4.27 -0.55
N THR A 192 -21.68 4.56 -1.65
CA THR A 192 -22.50 3.54 -2.33
C THR A 192 -21.65 2.42 -2.92
N THR A 193 -20.48 2.72 -3.46
CA THR A 193 -19.55 1.69 -3.95
C THR A 193 -19.09 0.77 -2.81
N VAL A 194 -18.72 1.34 -1.66
CA VAL A 194 -18.36 0.52 -0.49
C VAL A 194 -19.52 -0.35 -0.01
N LEU A 195 -20.73 0.21 0.04
CA LEU A 195 -21.92 -0.53 0.45
C LEU A 195 -22.33 -1.60 -0.57
N SER A 196 -21.98 -1.46 -1.85
CA SER A 196 -22.25 -2.50 -2.86
C SER A 196 -21.34 -3.72 -2.72
N ASP A 197 -20.14 -3.53 -2.15
CA ASP A 197 -19.18 -4.62 -1.91
C ASP A 197 -19.60 -5.50 -0.72
N VAL A 198 -20.45 -4.99 0.18
CA VAL A 198 -20.96 -5.70 1.35
C VAL A 198 -22.31 -6.35 1.03
N GLU A 199 -22.40 -7.66 1.25
CA GLU A 199 -23.52 -8.48 0.78
C GLU A 199 -24.87 -8.02 1.29
N GLU A 200 -24.95 -7.66 2.56
CA GLU A 200 -26.19 -7.29 3.24
C GLU A 200 -26.70 -5.91 2.77
N THR A 201 -25.81 -5.01 2.34
CA THR A 201 -26.17 -3.64 1.92
C THR A 201 -26.27 -3.46 0.41
N ARG A 202 -25.91 -4.49 -0.36
CA ARG A 202 -25.70 -4.42 -1.82
C ARG A 202 -26.91 -3.90 -2.60
N ASP A 203 -28.09 -4.46 -2.34
CA ASP A 203 -29.29 -4.10 -3.10
C ASP A 203 -29.70 -2.64 -2.87
N ILE A 204 -29.57 -2.17 -1.63
CA ILE A 204 -29.88 -0.78 -1.28
C ILE A 204 -28.85 0.15 -1.93
N ALA A 205 -27.57 -0.21 -1.87
CA ALA A 205 -26.49 0.56 -2.48
C ALA A 205 -26.68 0.71 -3.99
N ASN A 206 -27.05 -0.39 -4.67
CA ASN A 206 -27.34 -0.41 -6.11
C ASN A 206 -28.54 0.48 -6.49
N GLN A 207 -29.57 0.55 -5.64
CA GLN A 207 -30.67 1.48 -5.85
C GLN A 207 -30.26 2.94 -5.62
N MET A 208 -29.38 3.20 -4.65
CA MET A 208 -28.86 4.52 -4.36
C MET A 208 -27.97 5.05 -5.48
N ILE A 209 -27.06 4.24 -6.03
CA ILE A 209 -26.19 4.64 -7.13
C ILE A 209 -27.00 4.92 -8.41
N ALA A 210 -28.01 4.11 -8.72
CA ALA A 210 -28.89 4.38 -9.86
C ALA A 210 -29.63 5.73 -9.73
N LYS A 211 -30.15 6.04 -8.53
CA LYS A 211 -30.77 7.35 -8.24
C LYS A 211 -29.76 8.49 -8.27
N TYR A 212 -28.53 8.24 -7.84
CA TYR A 212 -27.43 9.21 -7.91
C TYR A 212 -27.12 9.57 -9.36
N GLU A 213 -26.92 8.56 -10.20
CA GLU A 213 -26.61 8.73 -11.63
C GLU A 213 -27.76 9.39 -12.41
N GLU A 214 -29.01 9.08 -12.07
CA GLU A 214 -30.19 9.71 -12.68
C GLU A 214 -30.32 11.19 -12.30
N LYS A 215 -30.12 11.54 -11.03
CA LYS A 215 -30.51 12.86 -10.49
C LYS A 215 -29.37 13.86 -10.43
N ILE A 216 -28.12 13.40 -10.41
CA ILE A 216 -26.93 14.22 -10.25
C ILE A 216 -26.12 14.14 -11.56
N PRO A 217 -25.96 15.26 -12.28
CA PRO A 217 -25.18 15.29 -13.51
C PRO A 217 -23.76 14.75 -13.27
N GLN A 218 -23.33 13.80 -14.10
CA GLN A 218 -21.96 13.32 -14.11
C GLN A 218 -21.08 14.44 -14.69
N VAL A 219 -20.29 15.09 -13.84
CA VAL A 219 -19.20 15.95 -14.31
C VAL A 219 -18.06 15.01 -14.68
N ASP A 220 -17.43 15.26 -15.82
CA ASP A 220 -16.30 14.47 -16.32
C ASP A 220 -15.17 14.50 -15.28
N ASP A 221 -14.96 13.37 -14.59
CA ASP A 221 -14.15 13.21 -13.38
C ASP A 221 -12.64 13.07 -13.71
N SER A 222 -12.21 13.67 -14.83
CA SER A 222 -10.83 13.61 -15.31
C SER A 222 -9.90 14.58 -14.58
N THR A 223 -10.43 15.42 -13.68
CA THR A 223 -9.63 16.18 -12.72
C THR A 223 -9.71 15.50 -11.36
N ILE A 224 -9.05 14.35 -11.25
CA ILE A 224 -8.46 13.93 -9.98
C ILE A 224 -7.59 15.12 -9.56
N VAL A 225 -8.07 15.90 -8.59
CA VAL A 225 -7.18 16.71 -7.77
C VAL A 225 -6.23 15.69 -7.17
N GLN A 226 -5.04 15.55 -7.77
CA GLN A 226 -3.94 14.90 -7.09
C GLN A 226 -3.90 15.54 -5.70
N PRO A 227 -3.86 14.74 -4.62
CA PRO A 227 -3.72 15.29 -3.28
C PRO A 227 -2.64 16.35 -3.36
N GLN A 228 -3.03 17.61 -3.16
CA GLN A 228 -2.10 18.70 -3.09
C GLN A 228 -1.11 18.25 -2.02
N GLU A 229 0.16 18.07 -2.39
CA GLU A 229 1.23 17.74 -1.46
C GLU A 229 1.30 18.88 -0.44
N LEU A 230 0.41 18.84 0.56
CA LEU A 230 0.69 19.45 1.84
C LEU A 230 1.97 18.79 2.30
N ALA A 231 2.92 19.60 2.74
CA ALA A 231 4.09 19.15 3.48
C ALA A 231 3.60 18.52 4.81
N GLY A 232 3.09 17.29 4.73
CA GLY A 232 2.73 16.46 5.86
C GLY A 232 3.99 15.90 6.51
N SER A 233 3.89 15.54 7.79
CA SER A 233 4.99 14.85 8.45
C SER A 233 5.21 13.46 7.84
N ASN A 234 6.30 12.79 8.22
CA ASN A 234 6.52 11.42 7.77
C ASN A 234 5.40 10.48 8.29
N GLU A 235 4.90 10.76 9.49
CA GLU A 235 3.78 10.06 10.11
C GLU A 235 2.49 10.24 9.30
N ASP A 236 2.19 11.45 8.83
CA ASP A 236 1.03 11.70 7.96
C ASP A 236 1.12 10.87 6.67
N HIS A 237 2.30 10.81 6.05
CA HIS A 237 2.53 10.03 4.85
C HIS A 237 2.39 8.52 5.09
N ALA A 238 2.89 8.00 6.22
CA ALA A 238 2.77 6.59 6.57
C ALA A 238 1.32 6.22 6.90
N SER A 239 0.64 7.05 7.68
CA SER A 239 -0.79 6.89 7.95
C SER A 239 -1.63 6.93 6.67
N ASP A 240 -1.25 7.75 5.68
CA ASP A 240 -1.92 7.77 4.38
C ASP A 240 -1.75 6.45 3.61
N ILE A 241 -0.53 5.91 3.56
CA ILE A 241 -0.25 4.59 2.96
C ILE A 241 -1.07 3.50 3.67
N LEU A 242 -1.05 3.48 5.00
CA LEU A 242 -1.82 2.51 5.79
C LEU A 242 -3.32 2.63 5.50
N LYS A 243 -3.84 3.86 5.46
CA LYS A 243 -5.25 4.16 5.17
C LYS A 243 -5.67 3.68 3.79
N ASN A 244 -4.85 3.93 2.76
CA ASN A 244 -5.15 3.50 1.38
C ASN A 244 -5.23 1.97 1.25
N ASN A 245 -4.52 1.22 2.11
CA ASN A 245 -4.50 -0.24 2.12
C ASN A 245 -5.43 -0.86 3.19
N TYR A 246 -6.11 -0.03 3.98
CA TYR A 246 -6.83 -0.47 5.17
C TYR A 246 -7.98 -1.45 4.87
N SER A 247 -8.70 -1.25 3.76
CA SER A 247 -9.79 -2.14 3.35
C SER A 247 -9.32 -3.54 2.96
N ALA A 248 -8.12 -3.66 2.38
CA ALA A 248 -7.54 -4.96 2.06
C ALA A 248 -7.05 -5.65 3.34
N LEU A 249 -6.35 -4.91 4.21
CA LEU A 249 -5.88 -5.40 5.49
C LEU A 249 -7.02 -5.89 6.39
N SER A 250 -8.12 -5.14 6.44
CA SER A 250 -9.31 -5.47 7.24
C SER A 250 -10.08 -6.68 6.73
N GLN A 251 -9.73 -7.22 5.56
CA GLN A 251 -10.35 -8.42 4.99
C GLN A 251 -9.40 -9.62 5.00
N SER A 252 -8.12 -9.38 4.72
CA SER A 252 -7.12 -10.43 4.48
C SER A 252 -6.36 -10.90 5.72
N ILE A 253 -6.35 -10.13 6.82
CA ILE A 253 -5.70 -10.62 8.06
C ILE A 253 -6.55 -11.75 8.66
N THR A 254 -6.00 -12.96 8.70
CA THR A 254 -6.65 -14.17 9.23
C THR A 254 -6.07 -14.62 10.58
N GLU A 255 -4.82 -14.25 10.89
CA GLU A 255 -4.12 -14.64 12.11
C GLU A 255 -3.70 -13.42 12.98
N PRO A 256 -4.65 -12.56 13.42
CA PRO A 256 -4.33 -11.32 14.12
C PRO A 256 -3.58 -11.53 15.44
N VAL A 257 -3.83 -12.63 16.17
CA VAL A 257 -3.11 -12.93 17.42
C VAL A 257 -1.64 -13.28 17.15
N CYS A 258 -1.35 -14.03 16.08
CA CYS A 258 0.03 -14.36 15.70
C CYS A 258 0.78 -13.11 15.26
N MET A 259 0.14 -12.25 14.45
CA MET A 259 0.70 -10.96 14.05
C MET A 259 0.96 -10.04 15.24
N ALA A 260 0.02 -9.94 16.18
CA ALA A 260 0.17 -9.14 17.39
C ALA A 260 1.39 -9.58 18.22
N ARG A 261 1.62 -10.89 18.38
CA ARG A 261 2.81 -11.41 19.08
C ARG A 261 4.13 -11.05 18.41
N LEU A 262 4.16 -10.95 17.09
CA LEU A 262 5.36 -10.55 16.34
C LEU A 262 5.64 -9.04 16.42
N LEU A 263 4.60 -8.24 16.63
CA LEU A 263 4.65 -6.78 16.73
C LEU A 263 4.84 -6.28 18.17
N HIS A 264 4.64 -7.16 19.14
CA HIS A 264 4.72 -6.85 20.56
C HIS A 264 6.14 -6.39 20.95
N GLU A 265 6.22 -5.55 21.99
CA GLU A 265 7.41 -4.86 22.50
C GLU A 265 7.99 -3.76 21.60
N GLU A 266 7.79 -3.82 20.27
CA GLU A 266 8.35 -2.85 19.33
C GLU A 266 7.31 -1.91 18.69
N VAL A 267 6.16 -2.44 18.28
CA VAL A 267 5.10 -1.69 17.58
C VAL A 267 3.85 -1.52 18.44
N ILE A 268 3.43 -2.59 19.13
CA ILE A 268 2.22 -2.57 19.97
C ILE A 268 2.56 -2.84 21.44
N SER A 269 1.80 -2.23 22.35
CA SER A 269 1.99 -2.36 23.79
C SER A 269 1.45 -3.68 24.37
N ASP A 270 1.79 -3.96 25.62
CA ASP A 270 1.23 -5.08 26.39
C ASP A 270 -0.30 -5.02 26.47
N GLU A 271 -0.86 -3.83 26.67
CA GLU A 271 -2.30 -3.60 26.72
C GLU A 271 -2.95 -3.94 25.37
N ALA A 272 -2.36 -3.48 24.26
CA ALA A 272 -2.84 -3.78 22.92
C ALA A 272 -2.81 -5.29 22.62
N LEU A 273 -1.71 -5.97 22.94
CA LEU A 273 -1.61 -7.43 22.80
C LEU A 273 -2.67 -8.14 23.65
N SER A 274 -2.85 -7.73 24.90
CA SER A 274 -3.85 -8.28 25.82
C SER A 274 -5.29 -8.10 25.28
N CYS A 275 -5.59 -6.93 24.70
CA CYS A 275 -6.87 -6.68 24.03
C CYS A 275 -7.09 -7.64 22.84
N VAL A 276 -6.10 -7.79 21.95
CA VAL A 276 -6.19 -8.73 20.82
C VAL A 276 -6.39 -10.16 21.31
N MET A 277 -5.66 -10.58 22.35
CA MET A 277 -5.78 -11.91 22.95
C MET A 277 -7.13 -12.16 23.62
N SER A 278 -7.76 -11.12 24.15
CA SER A 278 -9.08 -11.18 24.77
C SER A 278 -10.20 -11.39 23.74
N THR A 279 -10.02 -10.89 22.50
CA THR A 279 -10.98 -11.09 21.39
C THR A 279 -10.70 -12.30 20.50
N ARG A 280 -9.74 -13.16 20.86
CA ARG A 280 -9.34 -14.31 20.02
C ARG A 280 -10.47 -15.26 19.60
N GLY A 281 -11.64 -15.20 20.25
CA GLY A 281 -12.84 -15.94 19.85
C GLY A 281 -13.49 -15.44 18.55
N SER A 282 -13.12 -14.26 18.06
CA SER A 282 -13.59 -13.67 16.81
C SER A 282 -12.40 -13.09 16.05
N VAL A 283 -12.13 -13.64 14.86
CA VAL A 283 -11.04 -13.17 13.99
C VAL A 283 -11.28 -11.70 13.59
N SER A 284 -12.54 -11.35 13.28
CA SER A 284 -12.89 -9.98 12.89
C SER A 284 -12.64 -8.98 14.02
N ASP A 285 -13.03 -9.32 15.25
CA ASP A 285 -12.82 -8.42 16.40
C ASP A 285 -11.33 -8.30 16.72
N SER A 286 -10.60 -9.42 16.77
CA SER A 286 -9.15 -9.42 17.01
C SER A 286 -8.39 -8.62 15.95
N ARG A 287 -8.81 -8.72 14.69
CA ARG A 287 -8.26 -7.95 13.57
C ARG A 287 -8.55 -6.46 13.70
N ALA A 288 -9.76 -6.07 14.08
CA ALA A 288 -10.12 -4.66 14.27
C ALA A 288 -9.26 -4.02 15.38
N VAL A 289 -9.06 -4.72 16.51
CA VAL A 289 -8.19 -4.25 17.60
C VAL A 289 -6.75 -4.13 17.15
N LEU A 290 -6.24 -5.14 16.45
CA LEU A 290 -4.87 -5.13 15.94
C LEU A 290 -4.64 -3.94 15.00
N LEU A 291 -5.55 -3.73 14.04
CA LEU A 291 -5.41 -2.65 13.07
C LEU A 291 -5.53 -1.27 13.71
N LYS A 292 -6.38 -1.11 14.73
CA LYS A 292 -6.40 0.10 15.56
C LYS A 292 -5.05 0.33 16.23
N ALA A 293 -4.51 -0.68 16.93
CA ALA A 293 -3.24 -0.56 17.63
C ALA A 293 -2.08 -0.23 16.68
N VAL A 294 -2.06 -0.84 15.49
CA VAL A 294 -1.08 -0.52 14.44
C VAL A 294 -1.27 0.91 13.93
N ARG A 295 -2.50 1.39 13.73
CA ARG A 295 -2.77 2.77 13.32
C ARG A 295 -2.24 3.76 14.35
N ASP A 296 -2.56 3.57 15.63
CA ASP A 296 -2.07 4.39 16.74
C ASP A 296 -0.53 4.43 16.77
N ALA A 297 0.10 3.26 16.56
CA ALA A 297 1.55 3.12 16.51
C ALA A 297 2.18 3.85 15.30
N VAL A 298 1.59 3.75 14.11
CA VAL A 298 2.06 4.42 12.89
C VAL A 298 1.92 5.93 12.98
N HIS A 299 0.82 6.41 13.56
CA HIS A 299 0.61 7.85 13.81
C HIS A 299 1.65 8.42 14.76
N SER A 300 2.16 7.61 15.69
CA SER A 300 3.20 8.02 16.65
C SER A 300 4.62 7.94 16.06
N ASN A 301 4.86 6.99 15.16
CA ASN A 301 6.17 6.78 14.53
C ASN A 301 6.00 6.08 13.18
N TYR A 302 6.31 6.81 12.10
CA TYR A 302 6.15 6.31 10.73
C TYR A 302 6.90 5.00 10.45
N LYS A 303 8.00 4.71 11.18
CA LYS A 303 8.78 3.48 11.04
C LYS A 303 8.02 2.22 11.44
N HIS A 304 7.00 2.35 12.31
CA HIS A 304 6.16 1.22 12.71
C HIS A 304 5.37 0.63 11.54
N LEU A 305 5.10 1.41 10.49
CA LEU A 305 4.45 0.89 9.28
C LEU A 305 5.34 -0.14 8.59
N GLU A 306 6.65 0.10 8.59
CA GLU A 306 7.61 -0.79 7.96
C GLU A 306 7.77 -2.11 8.72
N LEU A 307 7.79 -2.05 10.05
CA LEU A 307 7.77 -3.25 10.90
C LEU A 307 6.47 -4.05 10.71
N PHE A 308 5.34 -3.35 10.58
CA PHE A 308 4.08 -3.99 10.25
C PHE A 308 4.13 -4.69 8.89
N VAL A 309 4.73 -4.06 7.88
CA VAL A 309 5.01 -4.69 6.58
C VAL A 309 5.86 -5.96 6.72
N THR A 310 6.90 -5.95 7.56
CA THR A 310 7.71 -7.15 7.83
C THR A 310 6.86 -8.31 8.33
N VAL A 311 5.90 -8.02 9.22
CA VAL A 311 4.96 -9.03 9.74
C VAL A 311 3.97 -9.48 8.67
N LEU A 312 3.33 -8.56 7.94
CA LEU A 312 2.36 -8.89 6.87
C LEU A 312 2.96 -9.84 5.84
N ARG A 313 4.24 -9.67 5.51
CA ARG A 313 4.96 -10.49 4.53
C ARG A 313 5.24 -11.91 4.98
N LYS A 314 5.03 -12.26 6.25
CA LYS A 314 5.19 -13.63 6.79
C LYS A 314 3.93 -14.49 6.66
N PHE A 315 2.78 -13.90 6.36
CA PHE A 315 1.50 -14.61 6.22
C PHE A 315 1.03 -14.60 4.76
N SER A 316 0.56 -15.75 4.25
CA SER A 316 0.18 -15.91 2.83
C SER A 316 -0.89 -14.91 2.39
N GLU A 317 -1.95 -14.77 3.18
CA GLU A 317 -3.10 -13.92 2.85
C GLU A 317 -2.75 -12.43 2.76
N THR A 318 -1.66 -12.00 3.42
CA THR A 318 -1.26 -10.59 3.50
C THR A 318 0.07 -10.27 2.82
N ALA A 319 0.80 -11.27 2.30
CA ALA A 319 2.14 -11.04 1.79
C ALA A 319 2.18 -10.10 0.57
N HIS A 320 1.20 -10.23 -0.32
CA HIS A 320 1.05 -9.33 -1.48
C HIS A 320 0.67 -7.90 -1.06
N ILE A 321 -0.15 -7.74 0.00
CA ILE A 321 -0.50 -6.43 0.57
C ILE A 321 0.75 -5.80 1.21
N GLY A 322 1.47 -6.57 2.03
CA GLY A 322 2.72 -6.11 2.65
C GLY A 322 3.76 -5.70 1.60
N HIS A 323 3.86 -6.42 0.48
CA HIS A 323 4.72 -6.02 -0.64
C HIS A 323 4.27 -4.69 -1.27
N THR A 324 2.96 -4.52 -1.50
CA THR A 324 2.40 -3.28 -2.07
C THR A 324 2.69 -2.08 -1.16
N ILE A 325 2.43 -2.21 0.14
CA ILE A 325 2.71 -1.17 1.15
C ILE A 325 4.22 -0.86 1.20
N PHE A 326 5.08 -1.88 1.15
CA PHE A 326 6.53 -1.68 1.20
C PHE A 326 7.03 -0.83 0.03
N GLU A 327 6.53 -1.07 -1.18
CA GLU A 327 6.90 -0.31 -2.38
C GLU A 327 6.45 1.16 -2.29
N GLU A 328 5.24 1.42 -1.79
CA GLU A 328 4.75 2.78 -1.55
C GLU A 328 5.57 3.49 -0.46
N TYR A 329 5.85 2.79 0.64
CA TYR A 329 6.67 3.29 1.74
C TYR A 329 8.07 3.68 1.25
N ARG A 330 8.72 2.79 0.50
CA ARG A 330 10.07 3.01 -0.04
C ARG A 330 10.15 4.23 -0.96
N LYS A 331 9.14 4.41 -1.83
CA LYS A 331 9.05 5.55 -2.75
C LYS A 331 8.91 6.88 -2.01
N ARG A 332 8.18 6.90 -0.90
CA ARG A 332 7.94 8.10 -0.09
C ARG A 332 9.09 8.45 0.85
N PHE A 333 9.62 7.47 1.57
CA PHE A 333 10.61 7.70 2.64
C PHE A 333 12.06 7.59 2.17
N LYS A 334 12.29 7.54 0.85
CA LYS A 334 13.61 7.59 0.23
C LYS A 334 14.60 6.69 0.96
N TYR A 335 14.36 5.38 0.87
CA TYR A 335 15.36 4.37 1.20
C TYR A 335 16.60 4.65 0.34
N HIS A 336 17.56 5.39 0.91
CA HIS A 336 18.77 5.88 0.25
C HIS A 336 18.49 6.51 -1.13
N ASP A 337 18.02 7.75 -1.13
CA ASP A 337 17.95 8.62 -2.31
C ASP A 337 19.31 8.66 -3.05
N ASP A 338 19.42 8.02 -4.22
CA ASP A 338 19.69 8.68 -5.51
C ASP A 338 19.73 7.63 -6.65
N ASP A 339 18.56 7.10 -7.01
CA ASP A 339 18.37 6.51 -8.32
C ASP A 339 18.27 7.63 -9.36
N SER A 340 19.40 8.25 -9.70
CA SER A 340 19.50 9.04 -10.91
C SER A 340 20.84 8.79 -11.62
N GLU A 341 20.72 8.32 -12.86
CA GLU A 341 21.73 8.29 -13.92
C GLU A 341 22.84 7.22 -13.88
N LYS A 342 23.47 6.87 -12.75
CA LYS A 342 24.69 6.03 -12.83
C LYS A 342 24.44 4.57 -13.25
N GLY A 343 23.34 3.96 -12.82
CA GLY A 343 23.00 2.57 -13.13
C GLY A 343 22.68 2.33 -14.61
N GLU A 344 21.91 3.23 -15.23
CA GLU A 344 21.51 3.10 -16.64
C GLU A 344 22.65 3.44 -17.62
N VAL A 345 23.52 4.39 -17.27
CA VAL A 345 24.67 4.80 -18.10
C VAL A 345 25.66 3.65 -18.32
N TYR A 346 25.77 2.69 -17.39
CA TYR A 346 26.68 1.55 -17.53
C TYR A 346 26.09 0.37 -18.31
N PHE A 347 24.79 0.07 -18.18
CA PHE A 347 24.15 -0.93 -19.05
C PHE A 347 24.16 -0.51 -20.53
N ALA A 348 24.16 0.80 -20.80
CA ALA A 348 24.36 1.34 -22.15
C ALA A 348 25.82 1.19 -22.63
N LYS A 349 26.83 1.35 -21.77
CA LYS A 349 28.26 1.20 -22.15
C LYS A 349 28.65 -0.24 -22.49
N GLN A 350 28.03 -1.25 -21.90
CA GLN A 350 28.29 -2.65 -22.22
C GLN A 350 27.66 -3.13 -23.54
N LYS A 351 26.79 -2.33 -24.18
CA LYS A 351 26.30 -2.58 -25.56
C LYS A 351 27.39 -2.40 -26.63
N SER A 352 28.56 -1.85 -26.28
CA SER A 352 29.68 -1.65 -27.21
C SER A 352 30.79 -2.68 -26.98
N MET A 353 30.49 -3.96 -27.19
CA MET A 353 31.44 -4.95 -27.74
C MET A 353 30.70 -6.23 -28.14
N HIS A 354 30.51 -6.36 -29.46
CA HIS A 354 30.21 -7.54 -30.27
C HIS A 354 28.82 -8.24 -30.16
N THR A 355 27.99 -7.89 -31.14
CA THR A 355 27.08 -8.73 -31.96
C THR A 355 26.01 -9.60 -31.29
N CYS A 356 24.74 -9.15 -31.26
CA CYS A 356 23.64 -9.74 -32.06
C CYS A 356 22.25 -9.16 -31.69
N SER A 357 21.55 -8.72 -32.75
CA SER A 357 20.11 -8.65 -33.02
C SER A 357 19.11 -8.05 -32.01
N SER A 358 18.37 -7.07 -32.53
CA SER A 358 17.26 -6.31 -31.95
C SER A 358 16.25 -7.10 -31.12
N PHE A 359 15.96 -6.60 -29.93
CA PHE A 359 14.66 -6.80 -29.29
C PHE A 359 14.25 -5.51 -28.59
N ASP A 360 13.00 -5.10 -28.85
CA ASP A 360 12.34 -3.91 -28.33
C ASP A 360 12.31 -3.92 -26.81
N HIS A 361 12.88 -2.90 -26.18
CA HIS A 361 12.75 -2.67 -24.75
C HIS A 361 11.60 -1.72 -24.48
N GLN A 362 10.44 -2.29 -24.17
CA GLN A 362 9.41 -1.60 -23.40
C GLN A 362 8.91 -2.52 -22.27
N GLU A 363 9.84 -3.02 -21.46
CA GLU A 363 9.51 -3.52 -20.12
C GLU A 363 9.97 -2.48 -19.11
N THR A 364 9.07 -1.56 -18.77
CA THR A 364 9.17 -0.81 -17.51
C THR A 364 9.07 -1.83 -16.39
N ASP A 365 10.17 -2.09 -15.68
CA ASP A 365 10.21 -2.90 -14.46
C ASP A 365 9.26 -2.28 -13.42
N LYS A 366 8.09 -2.90 -13.22
CA LYS A 366 7.04 -2.38 -12.33
C LYS A 366 7.28 -2.73 -10.85
N HIS A 367 8.34 -3.47 -10.51
CA HIS A 367 8.54 -4.05 -9.18
C HIS A 367 9.96 -3.77 -8.65
N GLY A 368 10.12 -2.65 -7.92
CA GLY A 368 11.41 -2.10 -7.47
C GLY A 368 12.20 -2.97 -6.48
N ASP A 369 11.62 -4.05 -5.98
CA ASP A 369 12.13 -5.00 -4.99
C ASP A 369 13.32 -5.88 -5.44
N HIS A 370 13.87 -5.64 -6.64
CA HIS A 370 15.01 -6.38 -7.20
C HIS A 370 16.24 -5.52 -7.44
N LYS A 371 16.12 -4.21 -7.22
CA LYS A 371 17.18 -3.25 -7.50
C LYS A 371 18.31 -3.38 -6.49
N ILE A 372 19.54 -3.35 -6.98
CA ILE A 372 20.72 -3.32 -6.12
C ILE A 372 20.79 -1.95 -5.45
N LEU A 373 20.99 -1.93 -4.13
CA LEU A 373 21.10 -0.68 -3.38
C LEU A 373 22.48 -0.05 -3.55
N PHE A 374 22.52 1.28 -3.66
CA PHE A 374 23.75 2.08 -3.69
C PHE A 374 23.64 3.30 -2.75
N PRO A 375 23.77 3.11 -1.42
CA PRO A 375 23.87 4.20 -0.45
C PRO A 375 24.82 5.36 -0.87
N ARG A 376 24.40 6.60 -0.61
CA ARG A 376 25.12 7.83 -1.02
C ARG A 376 26.57 7.92 -0.54
N ASN A 377 26.84 7.44 0.67
CA ASN A 377 28.17 7.51 1.29
C ASN A 377 28.93 6.18 1.20
N MET A 378 28.51 5.31 0.27
CA MET A 378 29.13 4.00 0.07
C MET A 378 30.59 4.16 -0.37
N LYS A 379 31.45 3.37 0.26
CA LYS A 379 32.86 3.28 -0.13
C LYS A 379 33.00 2.55 -1.47
N ASN A 380 33.88 3.03 -2.33
CA ASN A 380 34.10 2.48 -3.69
C ASN A 380 34.28 0.95 -3.73
N LYS A 381 35.00 0.36 -2.75
CA LYS A 381 35.16 -1.11 -2.68
C LYS A 381 33.82 -1.84 -2.55
N PHE A 382 32.86 -1.29 -1.80
CA PHE A 382 31.52 -1.86 -1.62
C PHE A 382 30.64 -1.62 -2.85
N GLU A 383 30.79 -0.46 -3.50
CA GLU A 383 30.13 -0.14 -4.77
C GLU A 383 30.54 -1.14 -5.86
N ASP A 384 31.85 -1.37 -6.03
CA ASP A 384 32.41 -2.35 -6.95
C ASP A 384 31.87 -3.75 -6.70
N MET A 385 31.82 -4.16 -5.43
CA MET A 385 31.32 -5.48 -5.04
C MET A 385 29.81 -5.62 -5.32
N ARG A 386 29.01 -4.58 -5.08
CA ARG A 386 27.57 -4.55 -5.40
C ARG A 386 27.30 -4.59 -6.89
N MET A 387 28.09 -3.90 -7.71
CA MET A 387 28.01 -4.00 -9.17
C MET A 387 28.29 -5.42 -9.66
N LYS A 388 29.34 -6.05 -9.11
CA LYS A 388 29.67 -7.46 -9.40
C LYS A 388 28.55 -8.40 -8.97
N PHE A 389 28.00 -8.23 -7.78
CA PHE A 389 26.85 -8.99 -7.28
C PHE A 389 25.66 -8.88 -8.26
N GLY A 390 25.31 -7.66 -8.67
CA GLY A 390 24.25 -7.40 -9.63
C GLY A 390 24.47 -8.09 -10.98
N SER A 391 25.69 -8.00 -11.52
CA SER A 391 26.05 -8.63 -12.80
C SER A 391 26.01 -10.17 -12.71
N THR A 392 26.55 -10.74 -11.64
CA THR A 392 26.51 -12.19 -11.37
C THR A 392 25.08 -12.69 -11.28
N PHE A 393 24.24 -12.01 -10.49
CA PHE A 393 22.84 -12.38 -10.34
C PHE A 393 22.10 -12.30 -11.67
N PHE A 394 22.30 -11.23 -12.44
CA PHE A 394 21.71 -11.07 -13.77
C PHE A 394 22.12 -12.18 -14.74
N LYS A 395 23.41 -12.53 -14.78
CA LYS A 395 23.93 -13.62 -15.62
C LYS A 395 23.32 -14.96 -15.25
N VAL A 396 23.32 -15.32 -13.97
CA VAL A 396 22.74 -16.58 -13.49
C VAL A 396 21.24 -16.63 -13.77
N ARG A 397 20.52 -15.55 -13.47
CA ARG A 397 19.09 -15.42 -13.78
C ARG A 397 18.80 -15.68 -15.26
N ARG A 398 19.59 -15.09 -16.18
CA ARG A 398 19.47 -15.35 -17.62
C ARG A 398 19.71 -16.81 -17.98
N ILE A 399 20.62 -17.50 -17.31
CA ILE A 399 20.88 -18.93 -17.53
C ILE A 399 19.66 -19.74 -17.11
N PHE A 400 19.13 -19.50 -15.91
CA PHE A 400 17.91 -20.16 -15.43
C PHE A 400 16.70 -19.91 -16.35
N THR A 401 16.51 -18.67 -16.82
CA THR A 401 15.42 -18.35 -17.75
C THR A 401 15.54 -19.11 -19.08
N LYS A 402 16.76 -19.34 -19.59
CA LYS A 402 16.98 -20.17 -20.78
C LYS A 402 16.66 -21.65 -20.53
N MET A 403 16.79 -22.11 -19.29
CA MET A 403 16.49 -23.48 -18.89
C MET A 403 15.03 -23.71 -18.44
N LYS A 404 14.12 -22.76 -18.70
CA LYS A 404 12.70 -22.83 -18.28
C LYS A 404 11.94 -24.08 -18.76
N SER A 405 12.42 -24.76 -19.80
CA SER A 405 11.84 -26.01 -20.30
C SER A 405 12.27 -27.25 -19.51
N VAL A 406 13.30 -27.13 -18.67
CA VAL A 406 13.91 -28.22 -17.90
C VAL A 406 13.68 -27.98 -16.40
N VAL A 407 13.78 -26.74 -15.95
CA VAL A 407 13.60 -26.37 -14.54
C VAL A 407 12.15 -26.02 -14.26
N ASN A 408 11.50 -26.78 -13.40
CA ASN A 408 10.13 -26.53 -12.97
C ASN A 408 10.10 -25.40 -11.91
N VAL A 409 9.26 -24.38 -12.13
CA VAL A 409 9.10 -23.24 -11.21
C VAL A 409 8.64 -23.69 -9.82
N ASP A 410 7.72 -24.64 -9.73
CA ASP A 410 7.17 -25.07 -8.45
C ASP A 410 8.16 -25.91 -7.65
N GLU A 411 8.97 -26.75 -8.31
CA GLU A 411 10.09 -27.46 -7.65
C GLU A 411 11.12 -26.47 -7.10
N VAL A 412 11.44 -25.39 -7.84
CA VAL A 412 12.33 -24.32 -7.36
C VAL A 412 11.73 -23.65 -6.12
N LYS A 413 10.42 -23.35 -6.12
CA LYS A 413 9.74 -22.78 -4.95
C LYS A 413 9.82 -23.72 -3.74
N GLU A 414 9.50 -25.00 -3.92
CA GLU A 414 9.51 -25.99 -2.85
C GLU A 414 10.91 -26.10 -2.21
N LEU A 415 11.96 -26.17 -3.03
CA LEU A 415 13.32 -26.23 -2.54
C LEU A 415 13.72 -24.95 -1.76
N ILE A 416 13.33 -23.77 -2.27
CA ILE A 416 13.58 -22.51 -1.56
C ILE A 416 12.81 -22.47 -0.23
N ILE A 417 11.58 -22.97 -0.17
CA ILE A 417 10.78 -23.02 1.07
C ILE A 417 11.43 -23.97 2.09
N ILE A 418 12.01 -25.08 1.65
CA ILE A 418 12.77 -25.98 2.52
C ILE A 418 13.96 -25.23 3.13
N TRP A 419 14.70 -24.46 2.33
CA TRP A 419 15.85 -23.68 2.80
C TRP A 419 15.49 -22.44 3.61
N PHE A 420 14.37 -21.78 3.29
CA PHE A 420 13.92 -20.53 3.86
C PHE A 420 12.39 -20.53 4.05
N PRO A 421 11.88 -21.21 5.10
CA PRO A 421 10.45 -21.29 5.41
C PRO A 421 9.78 -19.92 5.56
N ASP A 422 10.54 -18.90 5.97
CA ASP A 422 10.06 -17.52 6.10
C ASP A 422 9.78 -16.83 4.75
N LEU A 423 10.13 -17.47 3.63
CA LEU A 423 9.73 -17.05 2.27
C LEU A 423 8.46 -17.76 1.77
N ARG A 424 7.89 -18.72 2.52
CA ARG A 424 6.73 -19.52 2.11
C ARG A 424 5.54 -18.69 1.66
N SER A 425 5.29 -17.57 2.32
CA SER A 425 4.20 -16.64 2.02
C SER A 425 4.46 -15.78 0.77
N GLN A 426 5.71 -15.63 0.33
CA GLN A 426 6.11 -14.69 -0.73
C GLN A 426 6.28 -15.34 -2.11
N LEU A 427 6.32 -16.67 -2.17
CA LEU A 427 6.56 -17.47 -3.37
C LEU A 427 5.31 -17.96 -4.14
N PRO A 428 4.13 -18.20 -3.53
CA PRO A 428 2.99 -18.81 -4.22
C PRO A 428 2.57 -18.06 -5.48
N ASP A 429 2.47 -16.73 -5.40
CA ASP A 429 2.02 -15.87 -6.51
C ASP A 429 3.07 -15.65 -7.60
N LYS A 430 4.29 -16.19 -7.45
CA LYS A 430 5.38 -16.02 -8.42
C LYS A 430 5.20 -17.05 -9.54
N LYS A 431 5.06 -16.60 -10.77
CA LYS A 431 4.74 -17.43 -11.94
C LYS A 431 5.97 -17.85 -12.73
N THR A 432 7.07 -17.10 -12.59
CA THR A 432 8.30 -17.33 -13.36
C THR A 432 9.49 -17.63 -12.45
N ILE A 433 10.49 -18.36 -12.98
CA ILE A 433 11.76 -18.59 -12.28
C ILE A 433 12.43 -17.26 -11.95
N GLU A 434 12.31 -16.27 -12.85
CA GLU A 434 12.85 -14.93 -12.64
C GLU A 434 12.29 -14.28 -11.37
N GLU A 435 10.96 -14.27 -11.22
CA GLU A 435 10.29 -13.74 -10.03
C GLU A 435 10.66 -14.51 -8.76
N VAL A 436 10.85 -15.82 -8.85
CA VAL A 436 11.26 -16.66 -7.72
C VAL A 436 12.70 -16.38 -7.29
N LEU A 437 13.64 -16.30 -8.24
CA LEU A 437 15.04 -15.95 -7.98
C LEU A 437 15.15 -14.56 -7.35
N ASN A 438 14.34 -13.63 -7.84
CA ASN A 438 14.23 -12.29 -7.32
C ASN A 438 13.83 -12.24 -5.82
N VAL A 439 12.97 -13.17 -5.36
CA VAL A 439 12.69 -13.34 -3.91
C VAL A 439 13.89 -13.96 -3.20
N LEU A 440 14.51 -15.00 -3.77
CA LEU A 440 15.70 -15.66 -3.21
C LEU A 440 16.88 -14.70 -3.01
N LYS A 441 17.02 -13.70 -3.89
CA LYS A 441 18.06 -12.67 -3.86
C LYS A 441 18.16 -11.96 -2.49
N ARG A 442 17.05 -11.86 -1.76
CA ARG A 442 16.97 -11.26 -0.40
C ARG A 442 17.66 -12.09 0.68
N LYS A 443 17.96 -13.35 0.39
CA LYS A 443 18.73 -14.26 1.26
C LYS A 443 20.22 -14.27 0.94
N CYS A 444 20.63 -13.48 -0.06
CA CYS A 444 22.02 -13.26 -0.40
C CYS A 444 22.46 -11.89 0.13
N ASN A 445 23.76 -11.73 0.32
CA ASN A 445 24.39 -10.44 0.60
C ASN A 445 25.54 -10.20 -0.40
N ILE A 446 26.20 -9.04 -0.34
CA ILE A 446 27.21 -8.64 -1.33
C ILE A 446 28.44 -9.55 -1.42
N PHE A 447 28.64 -10.52 -0.53
CA PHE A 447 29.74 -11.49 -0.64
C PHE A 447 29.27 -12.94 -0.51
N ASN A 448 28.04 -13.17 -0.09
CA ASN A 448 27.44 -14.49 0.08
C ASN A 448 26.27 -14.70 -0.89
N ILE A 449 26.54 -15.51 -1.92
CA ILE A 449 25.55 -15.99 -2.90
C ILE A 449 25.28 -17.50 -2.77
N ARG A 450 25.58 -18.10 -1.61
CA ARG A 450 25.39 -19.54 -1.37
C ARG A 450 23.98 -20.05 -1.71
N PRO A 451 22.89 -19.31 -1.47
CA PRO A 451 21.56 -19.75 -1.90
C PRO A 451 21.47 -20.01 -3.41
N LEU A 452 22.13 -19.17 -4.21
CA LEU A 452 22.17 -19.29 -5.66
C LEU A 452 23.09 -20.42 -6.12
N GLU A 453 24.22 -20.64 -5.43
CA GLU A 453 25.11 -21.78 -5.65
C GLU A 453 24.41 -23.11 -5.41
N ASN A 454 23.75 -23.26 -4.26
CA ASN A 454 23.00 -24.47 -3.93
C ASN A 454 21.90 -24.72 -4.97
N LEU A 455 21.21 -23.66 -5.42
CA LEU A 455 20.17 -23.80 -6.45
C LEU A 455 20.75 -24.29 -7.78
N ALA A 456 21.86 -23.70 -8.24
CA ALA A 456 22.51 -24.15 -9.47
C ALA A 456 23.01 -25.59 -9.38
N PHE A 457 23.43 -26.03 -8.19
CA PHE A 457 23.86 -27.40 -7.94
C PHE A 457 22.69 -28.39 -8.00
N GLU A 458 21.62 -28.15 -7.23
CA GLU A 458 20.48 -29.09 -7.15
C GLU A 458 19.75 -29.27 -8.49
N PHE A 459 19.65 -28.19 -9.28
CA PHE A 459 19.04 -28.24 -10.61
C PHE A 459 20.02 -28.55 -11.75
N ASN A 460 21.26 -28.94 -11.44
CA ASN A 460 22.31 -29.28 -12.42
C ASN A 460 22.53 -28.22 -13.51
N VAL A 461 22.52 -26.95 -13.12
CA VAL A 461 22.70 -25.80 -14.02
C VAL A 461 24.20 -25.56 -14.24
N GLU A 462 24.83 -26.42 -15.04
CA GLU A 462 26.29 -26.39 -15.29
C GLU A 462 26.81 -25.03 -15.77
N ASP A 463 26.05 -24.36 -16.66
CA ASP A 463 26.42 -23.05 -17.20
C ASP A 463 26.53 -21.95 -16.12
N ALA A 464 25.83 -22.10 -14.99
CA ALA A 464 25.88 -21.13 -13.89
C ALA A 464 27.10 -21.33 -12.97
N LYS A 465 27.64 -22.55 -12.88
CA LYS A 465 28.79 -22.88 -12.01
C LYS A 465 30.03 -22.01 -12.25
N PRO A 466 30.51 -21.77 -13.48
CA PRO A 466 31.70 -20.93 -13.68
C PRO A 466 31.45 -19.47 -13.28
N VAL A 467 30.24 -18.94 -13.50
CA VAL A 467 29.85 -17.57 -13.11
C VAL A 467 29.85 -17.43 -11.59
N ILE A 468 29.26 -18.41 -10.88
CA ILE A 468 29.20 -18.44 -9.41
C ILE A 468 30.60 -18.61 -8.81
N LYS A 469 31.42 -19.51 -9.37
CA LYS A 469 32.79 -19.75 -8.90
C LYS A 469 33.66 -18.50 -9.01
N SER A 470 33.66 -17.85 -10.17
CA SER A 470 34.39 -16.59 -10.39
C SER A 470 33.99 -15.52 -9.37
N TYR A 471 32.69 -15.37 -9.11
CA TYR A 471 32.22 -14.43 -8.10
C TYR A 471 32.68 -14.79 -6.67
N LYS A 472 32.65 -16.08 -6.30
CA LYS A 472 33.08 -16.52 -4.96
C LYS A 472 34.55 -16.25 -4.69
N GLU A 473 35.41 -16.40 -5.71
CA GLU A 473 36.83 -16.06 -5.62
C GLU A 473 36.99 -14.55 -5.36
N GLU A 474 36.31 -13.72 -6.14
CA GLU A 474 36.33 -12.26 -5.94
C GLU A 474 35.74 -11.82 -4.59
N ALA A 475 34.67 -12.46 -4.13
CA ALA A 475 34.05 -12.19 -2.83
C ALA A 475 34.98 -12.56 -1.67
N LYS A 476 35.73 -13.67 -1.80
CA LYS A 476 36.72 -14.08 -0.81
C LYS A 476 37.89 -13.08 -0.74
N ASP A 477 38.35 -12.60 -1.89
CA ASP A 477 39.43 -11.60 -1.93
C ASP A 477 38.94 -10.25 -1.39
N PHE A 478 37.70 -9.87 -1.68
CA PHE A 478 37.04 -8.72 -1.07
C PHE A 478 37.03 -8.84 0.46
N CYS A 479 36.52 -9.93 1.03
CA CYS A 479 36.42 -10.14 2.48
C CYS A 479 37.78 -10.07 3.20
N LYS A 480 38.85 -10.60 2.58
CA LYS A 480 40.21 -10.51 3.12
C LYS A 480 40.80 -9.10 3.05
N SER A 481 40.39 -8.30 2.07
CA SER A 481 40.97 -6.97 1.81
C SER A 481 40.26 -5.82 2.53
N VAL A 482 39.12 -6.11 3.17
CA VAL A 482 38.26 -5.13 3.84
C VAL A 482 38.40 -5.33 5.34
N SER A 483 39.03 -4.35 6.01
CA SER A 483 39.05 -4.29 7.47
C SER A 483 37.65 -4.06 8.02
N VAL A 484 37.43 -4.44 9.26
CA VAL A 484 36.14 -4.22 9.93
C VAL A 484 35.83 -2.72 10.07
N SER A 485 36.83 -1.88 10.26
CA SER A 485 36.69 -0.42 10.27
C SER A 485 36.13 0.12 8.94
N LEU A 486 36.47 -0.50 7.81
CA LEU A 486 35.92 -0.16 6.51
C LEU A 486 34.47 -0.65 6.32
N CYS A 487 33.98 -1.61 7.11
CA CYS A 487 32.57 -2.04 7.10
C CYS A 487 31.66 -1.11 7.89
N LEU A 488 32.19 -0.23 8.73
CA LEU A 488 31.38 0.64 9.59
C LEU A 488 30.46 1.55 8.75
N GLY A 489 29.15 1.44 9.01
CA GLY A 489 28.11 2.19 8.32
C GLY A 489 27.75 1.65 6.92
N GLU A 490 28.40 0.57 6.47
CA GLU A 490 28.09 -0.08 5.20
C GLU A 490 27.02 -1.16 5.41
N GLU A 491 25.98 -1.13 4.57
CA GLU A 491 24.98 -2.20 4.52
C GLU A 491 25.51 -3.35 3.65
N LEU A 492 25.45 -4.58 4.15
CA LEU A 492 25.89 -5.76 3.40
C LEU A 492 24.76 -6.36 2.55
N GLN A 493 23.51 -6.00 2.85
CA GLN A 493 22.35 -6.39 2.06
C GLN A 493 22.36 -5.76 0.68
N ALA A 494 22.36 -6.59 -0.36
CA ALA A 494 22.47 -6.12 -1.73
C ALA A 494 21.15 -5.52 -2.25
N VAL A 495 20.01 -5.88 -1.66
CA VAL A 495 18.66 -5.47 -2.07
C VAL A 495 17.90 -4.99 -0.84
N ALA A 496 16.99 -4.03 -1.03
CA ALA A 496 16.10 -3.59 0.05
C ALA A 496 15.31 -4.76 0.64
N THR A 497 15.34 -4.84 1.97
CA THR A 497 14.44 -5.67 2.75
C THR A 497 13.78 -4.79 3.80
N PRO A 498 12.51 -5.03 4.15
CA PRO A 498 11.90 -4.38 5.31
C PRO A 498 12.74 -4.56 6.56
N SER A 499 12.64 -3.60 7.47
CA SER A 499 13.28 -3.62 8.78
C SER A 499 13.07 -4.96 9.50
N ARG A 500 14.14 -5.47 10.12
CA ARG A 500 14.07 -6.70 10.93
C ARG A 500 13.30 -6.39 12.22
N LEU A 501 12.52 -7.36 12.70
CA LEU A 501 11.91 -7.28 14.02
C LEU A 501 12.98 -7.43 15.10
N LEU A 502 12.77 -6.86 16.28
CA LEU A 502 13.69 -7.06 17.41
C LEU A 502 13.91 -8.55 17.74
N CYS A 503 12.87 -9.37 17.72
CA CYS A 503 12.95 -10.81 17.99
C CYS A 503 13.73 -11.61 16.92
N GLU A 504 14.04 -10.97 15.79
CA GLU A 504 14.82 -11.53 14.68
C GLU A 504 16.21 -10.88 14.54
N THR A 505 16.52 -9.92 15.41
CA THR A 505 17.78 -9.17 15.41
C THR A 505 18.73 -9.78 16.43
N ILE A 506 19.89 -10.22 15.97
CA ILE A 506 20.92 -10.86 16.77
C ILE A 506 22.16 -9.98 16.74
N VAL A 507 22.73 -9.70 17.91
CA VAL A 507 23.91 -8.85 18.02
C VAL A 507 25.03 -9.57 18.74
N PHE A 508 26.19 -9.63 18.10
CA PHE A 508 27.43 -10.09 18.70
C PHE A 508 28.36 -8.89 18.90
N VAL A 509 28.83 -8.68 20.13
CA VAL A 509 29.81 -7.64 20.45
C VAL A 509 31.12 -8.32 20.77
N PHE A 510 32.14 -8.08 19.95
CA PHE A 510 33.49 -8.62 20.12
C PHE A 510 34.46 -7.54 20.59
N ASN A 511 35.31 -7.87 21.56
CA ASN A 511 36.43 -7.05 22.00
C ASN A 511 37.59 -7.12 21.00
N TRP A 512 37.31 -6.80 19.74
CA TRP A 512 38.26 -6.74 18.64
C TRP A 512 38.55 -5.29 18.30
N ASP A 513 39.79 -5.01 17.89
CA ASP A 513 40.13 -3.76 17.22
C ASP A 513 39.63 -3.82 15.76
N PRO A 514 38.74 -2.91 15.31
CA PRO A 514 38.22 -2.95 13.96
C PRO A 514 39.26 -2.75 12.86
N ASP A 515 40.45 -2.22 13.17
CA ASP A 515 41.54 -2.05 12.20
C ASP A 515 42.43 -3.30 12.07
N GLU A 516 42.45 -4.18 13.08
CA GLU A 516 43.26 -5.41 13.08
C GLU A 516 42.56 -6.61 12.45
N TYR A 517 41.23 -6.57 12.34
CA TYR A 517 40.39 -7.66 11.84
C TYR A 517 39.76 -7.31 10.49
N THR A 518 39.44 -8.35 9.73
CA THR A 518 38.82 -8.26 8.41
C THR A 518 37.41 -8.84 8.41
N LEU A 519 36.65 -8.58 7.34
CA LEU A 519 35.35 -9.21 7.13
C LEU A 519 35.47 -10.75 6.99
N GLN A 520 36.62 -11.24 6.51
CA GLN A 520 36.91 -12.68 6.46
C GLN A 520 37.00 -13.27 7.87
N ASP A 521 37.60 -12.58 8.85
CA ASP A 521 37.71 -13.08 10.23
C ASP A 521 36.34 -13.24 10.89
N ILE A 522 35.41 -12.30 10.63
CA ILE A 522 34.01 -12.43 11.03
C ILE A 522 33.41 -13.70 10.40
N ASN A 523 33.59 -13.89 9.09
CA ASN A 523 33.01 -15.02 8.39
C ASN A 523 33.57 -16.37 8.85
N ASP A 524 34.88 -16.46 9.11
CA ASP A 524 35.54 -17.66 9.63
C ASP A 524 35.05 -17.98 11.06
N MET A 525 34.81 -16.95 11.88
CA MET A 525 34.18 -17.10 13.19
C MET A 525 32.79 -17.71 13.09
N PHE A 526 31.92 -17.21 12.21
CA PHE A 526 30.58 -17.81 12.00
C PHE A 526 30.65 -19.22 11.41
N PHE A 527 31.61 -19.48 10.52
CA PHE A 527 31.77 -20.80 9.90
C PHE A 527 32.16 -21.89 10.91
N GLU A 528 33.11 -21.59 11.80
CA GLU A 528 33.57 -22.52 12.85
C GLU A 528 32.50 -22.81 13.90
N LEU A 529 31.51 -21.93 14.04
CA LEU A 529 30.35 -22.16 14.88
C LEU A 529 29.32 -22.99 14.11
N GLU A 530 29.75 -24.17 13.63
CA GLU A 530 29.00 -25.09 12.77
C GLU A 530 27.51 -25.31 13.17
N PRO A 531 27.11 -25.36 14.47
CA PRO A 531 25.68 -25.45 14.81
C PRO A 531 24.87 -24.16 14.51
N LEU A 532 25.50 -22.99 14.37
CA LEU A 532 24.85 -21.74 13.94
C LEU A 532 24.45 -21.75 12.46
N ASN A 533 25.13 -22.54 11.63
CA ASN A 533 24.71 -22.73 10.23
C ASN A 533 23.29 -23.31 10.14
N LYS A 534 22.82 -24.01 11.18
CA LYS A 534 21.43 -24.51 11.27
C LYS A 534 20.41 -23.40 11.58
N CYS A 535 20.85 -22.31 12.20
CA CYS A 535 19.99 -21.19 12.61
C CYS A 535 19.83 -20.12 11.50
N ARG A 536 20.41 -20.35 10.32
CA ARG A 536 20.22 -19.53 9.11
C ARG A 536 20.51 -18.04 9.33
N ILE A 537 21.59 -17.78 10.07
CA ILE A 537 22.03 -16.43 10.40
C ILE A 537 22.53 -15.72 9.14
N GLN A 538 22.12 -14.47 8.96
CA GLN A 538 22.58 -13.59 7.89
C GLN A 538 23.22 -12.35 8.51
N ILE A 539 24.45 -12.03 8.11
CA ILE A 539 25.12 -10.81 8.57
C ILE A 539 24.53 -9.63 7.78
N ASP A 540 23.95 -8.67 8.50
CA ASP A 540 23.31 -7.49 7.91
C ASP A 540 24.29 -6.31 7.83
N ASN A 541 25.01 -5.99 8.92
CA ASN A 541 26.01 -4.93 8.95
C ASN A 541 26.97 -5.06 10.15
N VAL A 542 27.99 -4.19 10.18
CA VAL A 542 28.88 -4.03 11.33
C VAL A 542 28.72 -2.61 11.90
N GLY A 543 28.38 -2.53 13.17
CA GLY A 543 28.05 -1.30 13.88
C GLY A 543 29.28 -0.55 14.41
N PRO A 544 29.19 0.79 14.55
CA PRO A 544 30.29 1.62 15.06
C PRO A 544 30.41 1.47 16.57
N SER A 545 31.53 0.94 17.05
CA SER A 545 31.94 1.09 18.46
C SER A 545 33.45 0.90 18.62
N GLN A 546 33.96 1.11 19.84
CA GLN A 546 35.35 0.73 20.20
C GLN A 546 35.55 -0.79 20.17
N SER A 547 34.47 -1.54 20.03
CA SER A 547 34.39 -2.98 19.84
C SER A 547 33.73 -3.30 18.50
N VAL A 548 33.93 -4.50 17.96
CA VAL A 548 33.27 -4.92 16.73
C VAL A 548 31.86 -5.42 17.05
N VAL A 549 30.85 -4.70 16.58
CA VAL A 549 29.43 -5.06 16.75
C VAL A 549 28.91 -5.67 15.47
N VAL A 550 28.63 -6.98 15.44
CA VAL A 550 28.08 -7.66 14.27
C VAL A 550 26.59 -7.83 14.43
N ASN A 551 25.83 -7.16 13.56
CA ASN A 551 24.37 -7.26 13.51
C ASN A 551 23.95 -8.31 12.49
N CYS A 552 23.10 -9.23 12.95
CA CYS A 552 22.66 -10.37 12.17
C CYS A 552 21.15 -10.53 12.23
N TYR A 553 20.60 -11.09 11.16
CA TYR A 553 19.24 -11.61 11.11
C TYR A 553 19.22 -13.09 11.47
N CYS A 554 18.25 -13.48 12.29
CA CYS A 554 17.84 -14.87 12.52
C CYS A 554 16.31 -14.94 12.44
N PRO A 555 15.71 -15.85 11.65
CA PRO A 555 14.26 -16.03 11.67
C PRO A 555 13.77 -16.34 13.10
N ALA A 556 12.66 -15.74 13.51
CA ALA A 556 12.15 -15.83 14.89
C ALA A 556 12.00 -17.28 15.40
N GLU A 557 11.63 -18.20 14.51
CA GLU A 557 11.49 -19.63 14.81
C GLU A 557 12.79 -20.33 15.24
N PHE A 558 13.96 -19.78 14.87
CA PHE A 558 15.27 -20.32 15.22
C PHE A 558 15.94 -19.58 16.38
N THR A 559 15.42 -18.43 16.82
CA THR A 559 16.04 -17.60 17.85
C THR A 559 16.27 -18.36 19.16
N GLY A 560 15.31 -19.18 19.61
CA GLY A 560 15.48 -20.02 20.81
C GLY A 560 16.60 -21.07 20.67
N SER A 561 16.65 -21.76 19.53
CA SER A 561 17.71 -22.73 19.21
C SER A 561 19.09 -22.08 19.10
N LEU A 562 19.13 -20.87 18.57
CA LEU A 562 20.32 -20.04 18.47
C LEU A 562 20.85 -19.68 19.86
N ILE A 563 19.99 -19.18 20.75
CA ILE A 563 20.36 -18.85 22.14
C ILE A 563 20.98 -20.07 22.82
N LEU A 564 20.32 -21.23 22.75
CA LEU A 564 20.84 -22.46 23.37
C LEU A 564 22.19 -22.89 22.78
N THR A 565 22.37 -22.73 21.47
CA THR A 565 23.62 -23.07 20.78
C THR A 565 24.77 -22.17 21.22
N ILE A 566 24.53 -20.85 21.29
CA ILE A 566 25.53 -19.86 21.72
C ILE A 566 25.89 -20.08 23.18
N LEU A 567 24.91 -20.27 24.06
CA LEU A 567 25.13 -20.56 25.47
C LEU A 567 25.91 -21.87 25.70
N GLY A 568 25.82 -22.83 24.78
CA GLY A 568 26.63 -24.06 24.81
C GLY A 568 28.07 -23.90 24.27
N LYS A 569 28.40 -22.75 23.68
CA LYS A 569 29.70 -22.47 23.04
C LYS A 569 30.37 -21.19 23.59
N THR A 570 29.89 -20.68 24.72
CA THR A 570 30.36 -19.44 25.36
C THR A 570 31.87 -19.45 25.57
N ASP A 571 32.46 -20.53 26.09
CA ASP A 571 33.91 -20.59 26.32
C ASP A 571 34.74 -20.41 25.04
N THR A 572 34.29 -21.02 23.93
CA THR A 572 34.96 -20.88 22.64
C THR A 572 34.78 -19.47 22.09
N LEU A 573 33.59 -18.92 22.21
CA LEU A 573 33.27 -17.55 21.77
C LEU A 573 34.03 -16.50 22.58
N GLN A 574 34.14 -16.68 23.89
CA GLN A 574 34.88 -15.82 24.80
C GLN A 574 36.39 -15.86 24.48
N ARG A 575 36.96 -17.05 24.22
CA ARG A 575 38.35 -17.16 23.72
C ARG A 575 38.57 -16.45 22.39
N LYS A 576 37.52 -16.36 21.57
CA LYS A 576 37.50 -15.57 20.33
C LYS A 576 37.17 -14.10 20.54
N GLY A 577 37.09 -13.62 21.79
CA GLY A 577 36.88 -12.22 22.11
C GLY A 577 35.42 -11.78 22.18
N LEU A 578 34.43 -12.69 22.21
CA LEU A 578 33.04 -12.32 22.46
C LEU A 578 32.93 -11.65 23.82
N LYS A 579 32.42 -10.41 23.82
CA LYS A 579 32.17 -9.60 25.00
C LYS A 579 30.72 -9.72 25.44
N GLU A 580 29.79 -9.59 24.49
CA GLU A 580 28.35 -9.53 24.72
C GLU A 580 27.58 -10.22 23.60
N PHE A 581 26.47 -10.87 23.94
CA PHE A 581 25.54 -11.47 22.99
C PHE A 581 24.11 -11.02 23.33
N MET A 582 23.41 -10.48 22.33
CA MET A 582 22.07 -9.90 22.50
C MET A 582 21.10 -10.43 21.45
N VAL A 583 19.83 -10.47 21.84
CA VAL A 583 18.69 -10.74 20.96
C VAL A 583 17.71 -9.58 21.12
N GLY A 584 17.46 -8.86 20.03
CA GLY A 584 16.82 -7.55 20.07
C GLY A 584 17.56 -6.62 21.02
N ASN A 585 16.84 -6.09 22.01
CA ASN A 585 17.39 -5.22 23.05
C ASN A 585 17.77 -5.99 24.34
N CYS A 586 17.63 -7.32 24.35
CA CYS A 586 17.88 -8.15 25.52
C CYS A 586 19.29 -8.73 25.50
N THR A 587 20.11 -8.37 26.49
CA THR A 587 21.41 -9.00 26.70
C THR A 587 21.22 -10.41 27.26
N ILE A 588 21.60 -11.42 26.47
CA ILE A 588 21.48 -12.83 26.83
C ILE A 588 22.75 -13.32 27.53
N TRP A 589 23.91 -12.79 27.17
CA TRP A 589 25.19 -13.13 27.79
C TRP A 589 26.15 -11.93 27.79
N HIS A 590 26.91 -11.77 28.86
CA HIS A 590 27.94 -10.74 29.00
C HIS A 590 29.15 -11.26 29.81
N THR A 591 30.37 -10.85 29.42
CA THR A 591 31.63 -11.35 30.00
C THR A 591 31.75 -11.16 31.52
N THR A 592 31.23 -10.08 32.10
CA THR A 592 31.30 -9.85 33.57
C THR A 592 30.35 -10.72 34.40
N GLN A 593 29.35 -11.40 33.83
CA GLN A 593 28.50 -12.32 34.61
C GLN A 593 29.27 -13.54 35.15
N VAL A 594 30.48 -13.79 34.67
CA VAL A 594 31.35 -14.89 35.13
C VAL A 594 32.25 -14.47 36.32
N LEU A 595 32.26 -13.18 36.72
CA LEU A 595 33.09 -12.68 37.83
C LEU A 595 32.30 -12.31 39.09
N SER A 596 30.97 -12.39 39.09
CA SER A 596 30.18 -12.29 40.31
C SER A 596 29.71 -13.67 40.74
N GLU A 597 30.49 -14.32 41.60
CA GLU A 597 29.96 -15.23 42.62
C GLU A 597 29.05 -14.42 43.56
N SER A 598 27.88 -14.02 43.07
CA SER A 598 26.78 -13.54 43.90
C SER A 598 25.65 -14.55 43.80
N THR A 599 25.14 -14.94 44.96
CA THR A 599 24.23 -16.06 45.22
C THR A 599 22.97 -16.11 44.34
N GLU A 600 22.57 -14.99 43.72
CA GLU A 600 21.44 -14.90 42.78
C GLU A 600 21.76 -15.41 41.36
N GLY A 601 23.00 -15.31 40.87
CA GLY A 601 23.40 -15.78 39.53
C GLY A 601 23.45 -17.31 39.43
N ALA A 602 23.71 -17.99 40.54
CA ALA A 602 23.64 -19.44 40.65
C ALA A 602 22.19 -19.95 40.49
N ASP A 603 21.21 -19.22 41.04
CA ASP A 603 19.79 -19.58 40.93
C ASP A 603 19.26 -19.47 39.49
N PHE A 604 19.70 -18.47 38.72
CA PHE A 604 19.35 -18.37 37.30
C PHE A 604 20.00 -19.45 36.44
N LEU A 605 21.27 -19.80 36.71
CA LEU A 605 21.95 -20.91 36.03
C LEU A 605 21.29 -22.25 36.34
N VAL A 606 20.84 -22.46 37.58
CA VAL A 606 20.04 -23.63 37.98
C VAL A 606 18.70 -23.64 37.25
N GLN A 607 17.96 -22.53 37.21
CA GLN A 607 16.69 -22.44 36.48
C GLN A 607 16.85 -22.66 34.96
N ILE A 608 17.93 -22.15 34.35
CA ILE A 608 18.25 -22.40 32.94
C ILE A 608 18.57 -23.88 32.70
N ASN A 609 19.30 -24.52 33.62
CA ASN A 609 19.62 -25.94 33.52
C ASN A 609 18.38 -26.83 33.73
N ASP A 610 17.47 -26.44 34.64
CA ASP A 610 16.19 -27.10 34.85
C ASP A 610 15.27 -26.93 33.64
N LEU A 611 15.23 -25.75 33.04
CA LEU A 611 14.52 -25.50 31.77
C LEU A 611 15.12 -26.31 30.62
N LYS A 612 16.45 -26.40 30.52
CA LYS A 612 17.12 -27.27 29.53
C LYS A 612 16.75 -28.73 29.73
N ALA A 613 16.71 -29.21 30.98
CA ALA A 613 16.32 -30.57 31.31
C ALA A 613 14.84 -30.83 30.97
N ALA A 614 13.94 -29.89 31.29
CA ALA A 614 12.52 -29.97 30.98
C ALA A 614 12.24 -29.93 29.46
N LEU A 615 12.98 -29.09 28.72
CA LEU A 615 12.87 -29.00 27.26
C LEU A 615 13.36 -30.30 26.60
N LYS A 616 14.50 -30.83 27.07
CA LYS A 616 15.04 -32.10 26.60
C LYS A 616 14.09 -33.27 26.89
N ALA A 617 13.50 -33.32 28.08
CA ALA A 617 12.48 -34.32 28.42
C ALA A 617 11.21 -34.19 27.56
N LYS A 618 10.81 -32.96 27.21
CA LYS A 618 9.68 -32.69 26.31
C LYS A 618 10.00 -33.12 24.87
N ASP A 619 11.21 -32.86 24.38
CA ASP A 619 11.65 -33.32 23.07
C ASP A 619 11.74 -34.85 23.00
N GLU A 620 12.26 -35.50 24.05
CA GLU A 620 12.25 -36.96 24.18
C GLU A 620 10.82 -37.53 24.23
N TRP A 621 9.88 -36.83 24.88
CA TRP A 621 8.46 -37.20 24.92
C TRP A 621 7.76 -37.01 23.56
N ILE A 622 8.04 -35.93 22.83
CA ILE A 622 7.52 -35.67 21.48
C ILE A 622 8.08 -36.70 20.49
N MET A 623 9.37 -37.03 20.59
CA MET A 623 10.03 -38.05 19.76
C MET A 623 9.51 -39.46 20.09
N GLY A 624 9.26 -39.77 21.37
CA GLY A 624 8.64 -41.02 21.81
C GLY A 624 7.21 -41.20 21.27
N LYS A 625 6.41 -40.12 21.20
CA LYS A 625 5.07 -40.17 20.57
C LYS A 625 5.11 -40.29 19.04
N ARG A 626 6.13 -39.74 18.38
CA ARG A 626 6.34 -39.98 16.93
C ARG A 626 6.61 -41.46 16.63
N TYR A 627 7.34 -42.18 17.49
CA TYR A 627 7.53 -43.63 17.34
C TYR A 627 6.26 -44.45 17.62
N LEU A 628 5.38 -44.01 18.54
CA LEU A 628 4.09 -44.66 18.76
C LEU A 628 3.06 -44.41 17.63
N CYS A 629 3.10 -43.27 16.95
CA CYS A 629 2.23 -43.01 15.79
C CYS A 629 2.68 -43.70 14.51
N ILE A 630 3.96 -44.07 14.38
CA ILE A 630 4.49 -44.81 13.20
C ILE A 630 4.35 -46.33 13.38
N SER A 631 4.09 -46.83 14.59
CA SER A 631 3.85 -48.25 14.88
C SER A 631 2.36 -48.65 14.88
N LEU A 632 1.45 -47.73 14.51
CA LEU A 632 0.00 -47.93 14.40
C LEU A 632 -0.59 -47.49 13.04
N ILE A 633 0.27 -47.35 12.01
CA ILE A 633 -0.10 -47.41 10.59
C ILE A 633 0.54 -48.69 10.05
#